data_AF-A0A977KC84-F1
#
_entry.id   AF-A0A977KC84-F1
#
_cell.length_a   1.000
_cell.length_b   1.000
_cell.length_c   1.000
_cell.angle_alpha   90.00
_cell.angle_beta   90.00
_cell.angle_gamma   90.00
#
_symmetry.space_group_name_H-M   'P 1'
#
loop_
_entity.id
_entity.type
_entity.pdbx_description
1 polymer ?
#
loop_
_entity_poly.entity_id
_entity_poly.type
_entity_poly.pdbx_seq_one_letter_code
_entity_poly.pdbx_strand_id
1 'polypeptide(L)'
;MDQSVLKVRELTYKLRKLNRSLRSVYLWLLWLYSTILGRTPIMLILFLVAFVWIFSNIYARIEHLNFFNAIYWIIITITTVGYGDIVPHTMIGKLIAMVVAITGFSTLTVALSLAAHNVVSKAILEREGGGKVRGTNILLVGTSPACVDIAERLRKLTGKSSRIVWVTSPETPDKYVLNARSLGVMIIKGDLTHLDTYYRADILTCNKIIICGSSDKENVASALVVKSVEGKRIYPPTIISLSYTSQGEKILSELVNVDVVVPSKLIGGLFMESFSDPVAAMFLSALSEGHPNLLEIKLMEGPLGLVFMRVGNKVVPLGRKDNITAERVSKLASKIRGTKVYVVARVKSVMDIEPLKPFDYLDPNDILVAVEFKSEIT
;
A
#
# COMPACT_ATOMS: atom_id res chain seq x y z
N MET A 1 28.02 62.79 55.22
CA MET A 1 27.51 62.10 54.02
C MET A 1 26.39 61.19 54.49
N ASP A 2 25.18 61.47 54.04
CA ASP A 2 23.93 61.16 54.76
C ASP A 2 23.57 59.65 54.70
N GLN A 3 23.30 59.02 55.85
CA GLN A 3 23.01 57.58 55.96
C GLN A 3 21.76 57.15 55.16
N SER A 4 20.85 58.10 54.92
CA SER A 4 19.66 57.95 54.09
C SER A 4 20.01 57.59 52.63
N VAL A 5 21.02 58.24 52.05
CA VAL A 5 21.43 58.06 50.65
C VAL A 5 22.11 56.70 50.43
N LEU A 6 22.87 56.22 51.42
CA LEU A 6 23.48 54.88 51.38
C LEU A 6 22.42 53.77 51.44
N LYS A 7 21.39 53.91 52.30
CA LYS A 7 20.27 52.95 52.37
C LYS A 7 19.48 52.88 51.05
N VAL A 8 19.21 54.02 50.40
CA VAL A 8 18.49 54.05 49.11
C VAL A 8 19.32 53.39 48.00
N ARG A 9 20.64 53.60 47.98
CA ARG A 9 21.54 52.91 47.04
C ARG A 9 21.61 51.40 47.27
N GLU A 10 21.63 50.96 48.53
CA GLU A 10 21.62 49.53 48.85
C GLU A 10 20.28 48.87 48.47
N LEU A 11 19.16 49.56 48.69
CA LEU A 11 17.83 49.08 48.33
C LEU A 11 17.66 48.96 46.81
N THR A 12 18.08 49.98 46.06
CA THR A 12 18.02 49.97 44.58
C THR A 12 18.95 48.93 43.97
N TYR A 13 20.10 48.67 44.59
CA TYR A 13 20.99 47.57 44.21
C TYR A 13 20.35 46.20 44.47
N LYS A 14 19.75 45.98 45.66
CA LYS A 14 19.02 44.74 45.99
C LYS A 14 17.84 44.51 45.03
N LEU A 15 17.08 45.55 44.71
CA LEU A 15 15.96 45.48 43.76
C LEU A 15 16.41 45.15 42.33
N ARG A 16 17.50 45.76 41.83
CA ARG A 16 18.06 45.39 40.51
C ARG A 16 18.62 43.97 40.49
N LYS A 17 19.30 43.55 41.56
CA LYS A 17 19.84 42.19 41.69
C LYS A 17 18.71 41.15 41.71
N LEU A 18 17.64 41.44 42.44
CA LEU A 18 16.44 40.61 42.49
C LEU A 18 15.74 40.54 41.12
N ASN A 19 15.54 41.68 40.45
CA ASN A 19 14.93 41.71 39.10
C ASN A 19 15.77 40.96 38.06
N ARG A 20 17.10 41.10 38.10
CA ARG A 20 18.01 40.38 37.19
C ARG A 20 17.97 38.86 37.44
N SER A 21 17.87 38.45 38.71
CA SER A 21 17.69 37.05 39.09
C SER A 21 16.33 36.50 38.61
N LEU A 22 15.24 37.21 38.89
CA LEU A 22 13.88 36.83 38.45
C LEU A 22 13.77 36.70 36.93
N ARG A 23 14.36 37.64 36.18
CA ARG A 23 14.39 37.57 34.71
C ARG A 23 15.21 36.39 34.20
N SER A 24 16.33 36.07 34.85
CA SER A 24 17.13 34.90 34.48
C SER A 24 16.38 33.59 34.72
N VAL A 25 15.63 33.48 35.82
CA VAL A 25 14.77 32.33 36.12
C VAL A 25 13.63 32.22 35.11
N TYR A 26 12.98 33.33 34.75
CA TYR A 26 11.92 33.35 33.74
C TYR A 26 12.42 32.90 32.35
N LEU A 27 13.60 33.37 31.93
CA LEU A 27 14.22 32.95 30.66
C LEU A 27 14.65 31.48 30.71
N TRP A 28 15.13 31.00 31.86
CA TRP A 28 15.43 29.58 32.07
C TRP A 28 14.17 28.72 32.00
N LEU A 29 13.05 29.18 32.57
CA LEU A 29 11.76 28.50 32.49
C LEU A 29 11.21 28.48 31.07
N LEU A 30 11.37 29.56 30.29
CA LEU A 30 11.00 29.58 28.87
C LEU A 30 11.88 28.68 28.01
N TRP A 31 13.18 28.63 28.30
CA TRP A 31 14.12 27.72 27.62
C TRP A 31 13.84 26.26 27.97
N LEU A 32 13.56 25.98 29.25
CA LEU A 32 13.17 24.66 29.74
C LEU A 32 11.82 24.24 29.12
N TYR A 33 10.85 25.14 29.06
CA TYR A 33 9.56 24.92 28.41
C TYR A 33 9.72 24.59 26.92
N SER A 34 10.57 25.33 26.20
CA SER A 34 10.81 25.09 24.77
C SER A 34 11.59 23.81 24.50
N THR A 35 12.51 23.41 25.38
CA THR A 35 13.24 22.12 25.26
C THR A 35 12.37 20.92 25.62
N ILE A 36 11.50 21.05 26.63
CA ILE A 36 10.56 20.01 27.06
C ILE A 36 9.50 19.71 25.98
N LEU A 37 8.99 20.72 25.28
CA LEU A 37 8.13 20.50 24.10
C LEU A 37 8.91 19.91 22.92
N GLY A 38 10.20 20.19 22.83
CA GLY A 38 11.01 19.90 21.66
C GLY A 38 11.35 18.42 21.48
N ARG A 39 11.80 17.71 22.52
CA ARG A 39 12.42 16.38 22.34
C ARG A 39 12.22 15.42 23.53
N THR A 40 11.33 14.44 23.29
CA THR A 40 11.12 13.16 24.01
C THR A 40 10.24 13.17 25.28
N PRO A 41 9.21 12.29 25.36
CA PRO A 41 8.37 12.14 26.56
C PRO A 41 9.16 11.71 27.81
N ILE A 42 10.38 11.19 27.62
CA ILE A 42 11.31 10.80 28.68
C ILE A 42 11.72 12.01 29.54
N MET A 43 11.96 13.18 28.94
CA MET A 43 12.38 14.37 29.67
C MET A 43 11.27 14.91 30.57
N LEU A 44 10.00 14.83 30.12
CA LEU A 44 8.82 15.17 30.93
C LEU A 44 8.67 14.26 32.15
N ILE A 45 8.88 12.95 31.95
CA ILE A 45 8.82 11.97 33.04
C ILE A 45 9.94 12.23 34.05
N LEU A 46 11.17 12.48 33.60
CA LEU A 46 12.30 12.80 34.49
C LEU A 46 12.04 14.09 35.27
N PHE A 47 11.47 15.11 34.63
CA PHE A 47 11.06 16.34 35.30
C PHE A 47 10.01 16.07 36.38
N LEU A 48 8.99 15.26 36.08
CA LEU A 48 7.93 14.91 37.05
C LEU A 48 8.50 14.12 38.23
N VAL A 49 9.42 13.19 38.00
CA VAL A 49 10.11 12.44 39.08
C VAL A 49 10.92 13.39 39.97
N ALA A 50 11.70 14.29 39.37
CA ALA A 50 12.46 15.29 40.13
C ALA A 50 11.54 16.25 40.89
N PHE A 51 10.44 16.68 40.27
CA PHE A 51 9.42 17.53 40.88
C PHE A 51 8.81 16.86 42.12
N VAL A 52 8.34 15.62 42.00
CA VAL A 52 7.81 14.85 43.12
C VAL A 52 8.86 14.72 44.22
N TRP A 53 10.12 14.40 43.88
CA TRP A 53 11.18 14.22 44.86
C TRP A 53 11.49 15.49 45.65
N ILE A 54 11.62 16.64 44.97
CA ILE A 54 11.93 17.93 45.59
C ILE A 54 10.77 18.39 46.48
N PHE A 55 9.55 18.40 45.94
CA PHE A 55 8.39 18.87 46.70
C PHE A 55 8.05 17.92 47.86
N SER A 56 8.32 16.62 47.75
CA SER A 56 8.14 15.67 48.86
C SER A 56 9.09 15.97 50.01
N ASN A 57 10.35 16.29 49.72
CA ASN A 57 11.32 16.68 50.74
C ASN A 57 10.89 17.97 51.45
N ILE A 58 10.41 18.96 50.70
CA ILE A 58 9.95 20.24 51.27
C ILE A 58 8.69 20.03 52.12
N TYR A 59 7.71 19.29 51.60
CA TYR A 59 6.43 19.03 52.26
C TYR A 59 6.60 18.22 53.55
N ALA A 60 7.44 17.17 53.52
CA ALA A 60 7.78 16.37 54.70
C ALA A 60 8.35 17.21 55.85
N ARG A 61 9.19 18.21 55.54
CA ARG A 61 9.81 19.08 56.55
C ARG A 61 8.83 20.08 57.15
N ILE A 62 7.88 20.59 56.37
CA ILE A 62 6.94 21.64 56.79
C ILE A 62 5.77 21.06 57.58
N GLU A 63 5.23 19.92 57.14
CA GLU A 63 4.10 19.25 57.81
C GLU A 63 4.56 18.17 58.80
N HIS A 64 5.87 18.06 59.05
CA HIS A 64 6.48 17.06 59.95
C HIS A 64 6.06 15.61 59.63
N LEU A 65 5.92 15.29 58.34
CA LEU A 65 5.53 13.97 57.84
C LEU A 65 6.74 13.11 57.50
N ASN A 66 6.58 11.79 57.54
CA ASN A 66 7.54 10.88 56.95
C ASN A 66 7.67 11.16 55.44
N PHE A 67 8.88 11.02 54.89
CA PHE A 67 9.17 11.29 53.47
C PHE A 67 8.28 10.47 52.52
N PHE A 68 8.03 9.19 52.84
CA PHE A 68 7.14 8.34 52.05
C PHE A 68 5.68 8.81 52.08
N ASN A 69 5.21 9.32 53.21
CA ASN A 69 3.86 9.88 53.34
C ASN A 69 3.73 11.18 52.52
N ALA A 70 4.79 11.98 52.45
CA ALA A 70 4.84 13.18 51.61
C ALA A 70 4.85 12.84 50.11
N ILE A 71 5.61 11.82 49.68
CA ILE A 71 5.55 11.30 48.30
C ILE A 71 4.14 10.84 47.97
N TYR A 72 3.56 10.00 48.83
CA TYR A 72 2.21 9.50 48.65
C TYR A 72 1.21 10.64 48.50
N TRP A 73 1.25 11.64 49.40
CA TRP A 73 0.37 12.80 49.35
C TRP A 73 0.50 13.61 48.05
N ILE A 74 1.73 13.83 47.58
CA ILE A 74 1.98 14.54 46.31
C ILE A 74 1.45 13.73 45.12
N ILE A 75 1.67 12.41 45.10
CA ILE A 75 1.19 11.55 44.01
C ILE A 75 -0.34 11.58 43.94
N ILE A 76 -1.05 11.37 45.07
CA ILE A 76 -2.53 11.37 45.08
C ILE A 76 -3.12 12.75 44.75
N THR A 77 -2.38 13.83 45.04
CA THR A 77 -2.80 15.21 44.71
C THR A 77 -2.62 15.50 43.23
N ILE A 78 -1.46 15.17 42.64
CA ILE A 78 -1.16 15.37 41.22
C ILE A 78 -2.03 14.47 40.32
N THR A 79 -2.35 13.26 40.78
CA THR A 79 -3.25 12.33 40.06
C THR A 79 -4.73 12.64 40.27
N THR A 80 -5.07 13.68 41.05
CA THR A 80 -6.44 14.11 41.38
C THR A 80 -7.29 13.06 42.11
N VAL A 81 -6.66 12.04 42.72
CA VAL A 81 -7.35 11.02 43.52
C VAL A 81 -7.81 11.60 44.86
N GLY A 82 -6.89 12.27 45.58
CA GLY A 82 -7.19 13.03 46.79
C GLY A 82 -7.98 12.27 47.87
N TYR A 83 -7.46 11.16 48.40
CA TYR A 83 -8.14 10.36 49.43
C TYR A 83 -8.53 11.14 50.70
N GLY A 84 -7.85 12.24 51.00
CA GLY A 84 -8.15 13.10 52.15
C GLY A 84 -7.69 12.56 53.50
N ASP A 85 -6.87 11.53 53.50
CA ASP A 85 -6.23 10.91 54.67
C ASP A 85 -5.07 11.75 55.22
N ILE A 86 -4.34 12.45 54.35
CA ILE A 86 -3.30 13.42 54.70
C ILE A 86 -3.69 14.77 54.12
N VAL A 87 -3.70 15.81 54.94
CA VAL A 87 -4.07 17.17 54.54
C VAL A 87 -3.09 18.20 55.12
N PRO A 88 -2.78 19.29 54.39
CA PRO A 88 -1.91 20.34 54.90
C PRO A 88 -2.60 21.13 56.01
N HIS A 89 -2.00 21.18 57.20
CA HIS A 89 -2.51 21.96 58.32
C HIS A 89 -1.88 23.35 58.37
N THR A 90 -0.63 23.49 57.91
CA THR A 90 0.07 24.78 57.95
C THR A 90 -0.28 25.67 56.76
N MET A 91 -0.19 26.98 56.94
CA MET A 91 -0.41 27.95 55.86
C MET A 91 0.58 27.75 54.70
N ILE A 92 1.84 27.43 55.03
CA ILE A 92 2.91 27.19 54.04
C ILE A 92 2.65 25.87 53.30
N GLY A 93 2.22 24.81 54.00
CA GLY A 93 1.83 23.54 53.37
C GLY A 93 0.66 23.70 52.42
N LYS A 94 -0.33 24.54 52.74
CA LYS A 94 -1.44 24.87 51.84
C LYS A 94 -0.98 25.63 50.59
N LEU A 95 -0.04 26.58 50.72
CA LEU A 95 0.56 27.27 49.57
C LEU A 95 1.30 26.30 48.65
N ILE A 96 2.09 25.39 49.22
CA ILE A 96 2.77 24.33 48.47
C ILE A 96 1.76 23.43 47.78
N ALA A 97 0.68 23.07 48.46
CA ALA A 97 -0.38 22.25 47.87
C ALA A 97 -0.99 22.88 46.63
N MET A 98 -1.26 24.19 46.65
CA MET A 98 -1.76 24.90 45.48
C MET A 98 -0.75 24.88 44.32
N VAL A 99 0.53 25.10 44.60
CA VAL A 99 1.59 25.06 43.57
C VAL A 99 1.73 23.65 42.97
N VAL A 100 1.78 22.63 43.83
CA VAL A 100 1.90 21.22 43.44
C VAL A 100 0.71 20.78 42.61
N ALA A 101 -0.51 21.15 43.03
CA ALA A 101 -1.73 20.83 42.30
C ALA A 101 -1.71 21.44 40.89
N ILE A 102 -1.43 22.74 40.75
CA ILE A 102 -1.44 23.39 39.43
C ILE A 102 -0.32 22.88 38.53
N THR A 103 0.92 22.87 39.02
CA THR A 103 2.10 22.56 38.19
C THR A 103 2.27 21.06 37.95
N GLY A 104 2.05 20.24 38.97
CA GLY A 104 2.14 18.79 38.87
C GLY A 104 1.04 18.20 37.99
N PHE A 105 -0.22 18.62 38.17
CA PHE A 105 -1.32 18.14 37.33
C PHE A 105 -1.15 18.53 35.86
N SER A 106 -0.74 19.78 35.60
CA SER A 106 -0.51 20.27 34.23
C SER A 106 0.57 19.45 33.52
N THR A 107 1.68 19.16 34.20
CA THR A 107 2.78 18.39 33.62
C THR A 107 2.43 16.92 33.43
N LEU A 108 1.70 16.30 34.38
CA LEU A 108 1.19 14.94 34.23
C LEU A 108 0.28 14.81 33.00
N THR A 109 -0.65 15.76 32.83
CA THR A 109 -1.61 15.75 31.72
C THR A 109 -0.92 15.85 30.37
N VAL A 110 0.08 16.74 30.24
CA VAL A 110 0.88 16.88 29.01
C VAL A 110 1.68 15.60 28.75
N ALA A 111 2.34 15.04 29.76
CA ALA A 111 3.10 13.80 29.62
C ALA A 111 2.21 12.63 29.16
N LEU A 112 1.02 12.49 29.75
CA LEU A 112 0.06 11.44 29.38
C LEU A 112 -0.46 11.63 27.96
N SER A 113 -0.77 12.87 27.55
CA SER A 113 -1.21 13.19 26.19
C SER A 113 -0.14 12.85 25.14
N LEU A 114 1.12 13.22 25.38
CA LEU A 114 2.22 12.86 24.48
C LEU A 114 2.46 11.34 24.44
N ALA A 115 2.38 10.66 25.60
CA ALA A 115 2.53 9.21 25.65
C ALA A 115 1.41 8.51 24.85
N ALA A 116 0.16 8.93 25.05
CA ALA A 116 -0.99 8.43 24.29
C ALA A 116 -0.83 8.68 22.80
N HIS A 117 -0.45 9.90 22.40
CA HIS A 117 -0.18 10.23 20.99
C HIS A 117 0.86 9.29 20.39
N ASN A 118 1.99 9.06 21.06
CA ASN A 118 3.05 8.20 20.53
C ASN A 118 2.62 6.72 20.40
N VAL A 119 1.82 6.21 21.34
CA VAL A 119 1.27 4.84 21.26
C VAL A 119 0.27 4.75 20.12
N VAL A 120 -0.64 5.72 20.00
CA VAL A 120 -1.66 5.75 18.96
C VAL A 120 -1.04 5.94 17.58
N SER A 121 -0.11 6.88 17.40
CA SER A 121 0.59 7.09 16.13
C SER A 121 1.35 5.84 15.68
N LYS A 122 2.03 5.14 16.61
CA LYS A 122 2.70 3.86 16.27
C LYS A 122 1.68 2.78 15.90
N ALA A 123 0.59 2.66 16.65
CA ALA A 123 -0.46 1.68 16.37
C ALA A 123 -1.16 1.95 15.02
N ILE A 124 -1.36 3.23 14.67
CA ILE A 124 -1.88 3.66 13.36
C ILE A 124 -0.88 3.29 12.27
N LEU A 125 0.40 3.64 12.43
CA LEU A 125 1.44 3.31 11.45
C LEU A 125 1.51 1.79 11.23
N GLU A 126 1.53 0.98 12.28
CA GLU A 126 1.51 -0.49 12.14
C GLU A 126 0.24 -0.99 11.45
N ARG A 127 -0.94 -0.46 11.82
CA ARG A 127 -2.20 -0.77 11.16
C ARG A 127 -2.25 -0.29 9.72
N GLU A 128 -1.49 0.70 9.33
CA GLU A 128 -1.45 1.24 7.96
C GLU A 128 -0.43 0.55 7.06
N GLY A 129 0.36 -0.40 7.57
CA GLY A 129 1.44 -1.04 6.79
C GLY A 129 2.81 -0.38 7.01
N GLY A 130 3.02 0.22 8.17
CA GLY A 130 4.30 0.75 8.64
C GLY A 130 5.29 -0.34 9.05
N GLY A 131 4.82 -1.56 9.25
CA GLY A 131 5.61 -2.70 9.72
C GLY A 131 6.66 -3.22 8.74
N LYS A 132 7.47 -4.17 9.22
CA LYS A 132 8.47 -4.90 8.42
C LYS A 132 7.99 -6.33 8.19
N VAL A 133 8.06 -6.78 6.95
CA VAL A 133 7.75 -8.14 6.52
C VAL A 133 9.06 -8.92 6.33
N ARG A 134 9.01 -10.25 6.46
CA ARG A 134 10.12 -11.16 6.13
C ARG A 134 9.63 -12.30 5.25
N GLY A 135 10.50 -12.76 4.36
CA GLY A 135 10.27 -13.89 3.47
C GLY A 135 9.24 -13.59 2.39
N THR A 136 9.41 -12.45 1.70
CA THR A 136 8.56 -12.04 0.58
C THR A 136 8.94 -12.85 -0.66
N ASN A 137 7.97 -13.54 -1.27
CA ASN A 137 8.18 -14.28 -2.53
C ASN A 137 7.92 -13.39 -3.75
N ILE A 138 6.80 -12.65 -3.72
CA ILE A 138 6.36 -11.76 -4.78
C ILE A 138 6.14 -10.37 -4.20
N LEU A 139 6.80 -9.38 -4.78
CA LEU A 139 6.68 -7.98 -4.43
C LEU A 139 5.88 -7.25 -5.49
N LEU A 140 4.75 -6.68 -5.10
CA LEU A 140 3.96 -5.76 -5.93
C LEU A 140 4.27 -4.34 -5.47
N VAL A 141 4.49 -3.41 -6.41
CA VAL A 141 4.88 -2.03 -6.13
C VAL A 141 4.01 -1.10 -6.95
N GLY A 142 3.45 -0.08 -6.31
CA GLY A 142 2.78 1.02 -7.02
C GLY A 142 1.36 1.29 -6.53
N THR A 143 0.84 2.44 -6.94
CA THR A 143 -0.44 3.01 -6.48
C THR A 143 -1.63 2.72 -7.40
N SER A 144 -1.41 2.07 -8.54
CA SER A 144 -2.46 1.84 -9.52
C SER A 144 -3.59 0.95 -8.96
N PRO A 145 -4.86 1.22 -9.29
CA PRO A 145 -5.96 0.31 -8.95
C PRO A 145 -5.74 -1.12 -9.49
N ALA A 146 -5.03 -1.26 -10.61
CA ALA A 146 -4.69 -2.55 -11.20
C ALA A 146 -3.84 -3.44 -10.26
N CYS A 147 -3.15 -2.87 -9.27
CA CYS A 147 -2.46 -3.64 -8.24
C CYS A 147 -3.39 -4.60 -7.50
N VAL A 148 -4.62 -4.18 -7.22
CA VAL A 148 -5.60 -5.00 -6.48
C VAL A 148 -6.01 -6.21 -7.32
N ASP A 149 -6.31 -5.99 -8.60
CA ASP A 149 -6.70 -7.05 -9.54
C ASP A 149 -5.56 -8.03 -9.78
N ILE A 150 -4.32 -7.53 -9.92
CA ILE A 150 -3.11 -8.35 -10.04
C ILE A 150 -2.92 -9.18 -8.76
N ALA A 151 -3.07 -8.57 -7.58
CA ALA A 151 -2.92 -9.28 -6.32
C ALA A 151 -3.96 -10.39 -6.14
N GLU A 152 -5.21 -10.16 -6.54
CA GLU A 152 -6.27 -11.18 -6.55
C GLU A 152 -5.93 -12.34 -7.49
N ARG A 153 -5.52 -12.04 -8.73
CA ARG A 153 -5.12 -13.05 -9.72
C ARG A 153 -3.90 -13.85 -9.26
N LEU A 154 -2.89 -13.19 -8.71
CA LEU A 154 -1.70 -13.85 -8.16
C LEU A 154 -2.07 -14.77 -7.00
N ARG A 155 -2.99 -14.35 -6.13
CA ARG A 155 -3.46 -15.19 -5.02
C ARG A 155 -4.20 -16.44 -5.51
N LYS A 156 -5.02 -16.32 -6.56
CA LYS A 156 -5.68 -17.46 -7.20
C LYS A 156 -4.67 -18.44 -7.82
N LEU A 157 -3.64 -17.94 -8.50
CA LEU A 157 -2.63 -18.77 -9.17
C LEU A 157 -1.65 -19.45 -8.21
N THR A 158 -1.20 -18.75 -7.17
CA THR A 158 -0.15 -19.26 -6.26
C THR A 158 -0.69 -19.90 -4.98
N GLY A 159 -2.00 -19.78 -4.72
CA GLY A 159 -2.62 -20.22 -3.48
C GLY A 159 -2.07 -19.49 -2.25
N LYS A 160 -2.08 -20.19 -1.10
CA LYS A 160 -1.58 -19.65 0.19
C LYS A 160 -0.07 -19.82 0.39
N SER A 161 0.61 -20.56 -0.48
CA SER A 161 2.03 -20.90 -0.30
C SER A 161 2.97 -19.72 -0.55
N SER A 162 2.60 -18.80 -1.43
CA SER A 162 3.40 -17.61 -1.73
C SER A 162 3.02 -16.43 -0.84
N ARG A 163 4.02 -15.83 -0.19
CA ARG A 163 3.86 -14.53 0.49
C ARG A 163 3.94 -13.41 -0.53
N ILE A 164 2.81 -12.71 -0.69
CA ILE A 164 2.66 -11.54 -1.55
C ILE A 164 2.70 -10.30 -0.65
N VAL A 165 3.61 -9.38 -0.97
CA VAL A 165 3.69 -8.07 -0.31
C VAL A 165 3.42 -6.99 -1.34
N TRP A 166 2.53 -6.06 -1.00
CA TRP A 166 2.23 -4.90 -1.81
C TRP A 166 2.76 -3.63 -1.13
N VAL A 167 3.68 -2.95 -1.81
CA VAL A 167 4.23 -1.66 -1.42
C VAL A 167 3.47 -0.56 -2.17
N THR A 168 2.89 0.38 -1.42
CA THR A 168 2.06 1.45 -1.99
C THR A 168 2.29 2.78 -1.29
N SER A 169 1.98 3.89 -1.96
CA SER A 169 2.08 5.23 -1.37
C SER A 169 1.11 5.41 -0.20
N PRO A 170 1.42 6.23 0.83
CA PRO A 170 0.47 6.58 1.89
C PRO A 170 -0.85 7.15 1.37
N GLU A 171 -0.83 7.81 0.20
CA GLU A 171 -1.98 8.42 -0.46
C GLU A 171 -2.97 7.41 -1.07
N THR A 172 -2.60 6.12 -1.10
CA THR A 172 -3.44 5.08 -1.72
C THR A 172 -4.75 4.94 -0.95
N PRO A 173 -5.92 4.98 -1.62
CA PRO A 173 -7.22 4.86 -0.96
C PRO A 173 -7.35 3.59 -0.13
N ASP A 174 -7.84 3.73 1.11
CA ASP A 174 -7.97 2.61 2.05
C ASP A 174 -8.89 1.49 1.55
N LYS A 175 -9.84 1.80 0.66
CA LYS A 175 -10.69 0.80 0.01
C LYS A 175 -9.86 -0.28 -0.70
N TYR A 176 -8.81 0.11 -1.43
CA TYR A 176 -7.95 -0.83 -2.14
C TYR A 176 -7.07 -1.64 -1.18
N VAL A 177 -6.57 -0.99 -0.14
CA VAL A 177 -5.75 -1.59 0.92
C VAL A 177 -6.55 -2.65 1.69
N LEU A 178 -7.79 -2.35 2.05
CA LEU A 178 -8.69 -3.29 2.73
C LEU A 178 -9.01 -4.50 1.85
N ASN A 179 -9.25 -4.29 0.55
CA ASN A 179 -9.52 -5.38 -0.39
C ASN A 179 -8.30 -6.31 -0.55
N ALA A 180 -7.10 -5.75 -0.70
CA ALA A 180 -5.90 -6.58 -0.77
C ALA A 180 -5.62 -7.34 0.55
N ARG A 181 -5.93 -6.75 1.71
CA ARG A 181 -5.79 -7.44 3.01
C ARG A 181 -6.74 -8.62 3.19
N SER A 182 -7.98 -8.52 2.71
CA SER A 182 -8.93 -9.64 2.79
C SER A 182 -8.44 -10.86 1.99
N LEU A 183 -7.66 -10.62 0.93
CA LEU A 183 -6.98 -11.64 0.12
C LEU A 183 -5.69 -12.20 0.78
N GLY A 184 -5.36 -11.78 2.00
CA GLY A 184 -4.16 -12.18 2.72
C GLY A 184 -2.87 -11.58 2.16
N VAL A 185 -2.95 -10.45 1.46
CA VAL A 185 -1.78 -9.72 0.95
C VAL A 185 -1.26 -8.81 2.07
N MET A 186 0.03 -8.86 2.34
CA MET A 186 0.66 -7.97 3.31
C MET A 186 0.93 -6.63 2.64
N ILE A 187 0.59 -5.52 3.32
CA ILE A 187 0.69 -4.19 2.73
C ILE A 187 1.72 -3.38 3.49
N ILE A 188 2.57 -2.70 2.74
CA ILE A 188 3.54 -1.73 3.25
C ILE A 188 3.25 -0.38 2.63
N LYS A 189 2.88 0.58 3.47
CA LYS A 189 2.73 1.97 3.05
C LYS A 189 4.05 2.71 3.24
N GLY A 190 4.45 3.47 2.24
CA GLY A 190 5.66 4.29 2.27
C GLY A 190 5.93 4.95 0.92
N ASP A 191 6.86 5.89 0.91
CA ASP A 191 7.30 6.51 -0.32
C ASP A 191 8.02 5.48 -1.21
N LEU A 192 7.59 5.39 -2.46
CA LEU A 192 8.11 4.47 -3.47
C LEU A 192 9.48 4.88 -4.02
N THR A 193 9.92 6.12 -3.75
CA THR A 193 11.26 6.59 -4.10
C THR A 193 12.31 6.25 -3.04
N HIS A 194 11.88 5.90 -1.82
CA HIS A 194 12.76 5.64 -0.69
C HIS A 194 13.08 4.15 -0.55
N LEU A 195 14.38 3.84 -0.47
CA LEU A 195 14.88 2.47 -0.41
C LEU A 195 14.46 1.73 0.88
N ASP A 196 14.30 2.45 1.99
CA ASP A 196 13.85 1.89 3.27
C ASP A 196 12.48 1.22 3.18
N THR A 197 11.57 1.73 2.35
CA THR A 197 10.25 1.12 2.12
C THR A 197 10.39 -0.30 1.55
N TYR A 198 11.33 -0.50 0.61
CA TYR A 198 11.58 -1.80 0.00
C TYR A 198 12.31 -2.77 0.93
N TYR A 199 13.21 -2.27 1.80
CA TYR A 199 13.80 -3.12 2.84
C TYR A 199 12.79 -3.56 3.90
N ARG A 200 11.80 -2.72 4.23
CA ARG A 200 10.67 -3.15 5.06
C ARG A 200 9.86 -4.25 4.38
N ALA A 201 9.82 -4.26 3.04
CA ALA A 201 9.16 -5.29 2.23
C ALA A 201 10.01 -6.54 1.97
N ASP A 202 11.20 -6.63 2.56
CA ASP A 202 12.15 -7.71 2.33
C ASP A 202 12.48 -7.93 0.85
N ILE A 203 12.70 -6.82 0.13
CA ILE A 203 13.04 -6.85 -1.30
C ILE A 203 14.19 -7.82 -1.63
N LEU A 204 15.11 -8.07 -0.69
CA LEU A 204 16.27 -8.92 -0.88
C LEU A 204 15.92 -10.40 -1.10
N THR A 205 14.79 -10.90 -0.57
CA THR A 205 14.36 -12.30 -0.73
C THR A 205 13.39 -12.53 -1.89
N CYS A 206 12.86 -11.47 -2.52
CA CYS A 206 11.81 -11.56 -3.54
C CYS A 206 12.29 -12.17 -4.87
N ASN A 207 11.61 -13.20 -5.37
CA ASN A 207 11.95 -13.81 -6.66
C ASN A 207 11.34 -13.05 -7.85
N LYS A 208 10.16 -12.44 -7.64
CA LYS A 208 9.42 -11.69 -8.66
C LYS A 208 9.01 -10.33 -8.13
N ILE A 209 9.22 -9.29 -8.93
CA ILE A 209 8.84 -7.91 -8.62
C ILE A 209 7.94 -7.41 -9.75
N ILE A 210 6.79 -6.87 -9.40
CA ILE A 210 5.80 -6.32 -10.33
C ILE A 210 5.60 -4.85 -9.99
N ILE A 211 5.80 -3.97 -10.97
CA ILE A 211 5.70 -2.51 -10.83
C ILE A 211 4.46 -2.04 -11.61
N CYS A 212 3.52 -1.48 -10.87
CA CYS A 212 2.19 -1.07 -11.30
C CYS A 212 1.80 0.26 -10.60
N GLY A 213 2.53 1.31 -10.93
CA GLY A 213 2.23 2.68 -10.55
C GLY A 213 1.13 3.30 -11.41
N SER A 214 0.63 4.45 -10.97
CA SER A 214 -0.43 5.20 -11.65
C SER A 214 0.07 5.95 -12.90
N SER A 215 1.39 6.09 -13.06
CA SER A 215 2.03 6.81 -14.16
C SER A 215 3.39 6.21 -14.51
N ASP A 216 3.89 6.49 -15.73
CA ASP A 216 5.23 6.08 -16.15
C ASP A 216 6.35 6.69 -15.28
N LYS A 217 6.13 7.90 -14.76
CA LYS A 217 7.11 8.56 -13.86
C LYS A 217 7.28 7.74 -12.58
N GLU A 218 6.18 7.28 -11.99
CA GLU A 218 6.18 6.44 -10.79
C GLU A 218 6.79 5.06 -11.08
N ASN A 219 6.47 4.47 -12.24
CA ASN A 219 7.02 3.18 -12.66
C ASN A 219 8.54 3.24 -12.85
N VAL A 220 9.02 4.26 -13.56
CA VAL A 220 10.46 4.48 -13.78
C VAL A 220 11.16 4.74 -12.44
N ALA A 221 10.62 5.61 -11.58
CA ALA A 221 11.22 5.88 -10.27
C ALA A 221 11.30 4.62 -9.41
N SER A 222 10.22 3.84 -9.34
CA SER A 222 10.17 2.58 -8.58
C SER A 222 11.15 1.55 -9.17
N ALA A 223 11.22 1.45 -10.50
CA ALA A 223 12.13 0.54 -11.18
C ALA A 223 13.60 0.88 -10.93
N LEU A 224 13.96 2.16 -10.91
CA LEU A 224 15.30 2.61 -10.55
C LEU A 224 15.67 2.23 -9.11
N VAL A 225 14.75 2.41 -8.16
CA VAL A 225 14.99 1.99 -6.76
C VAL A 225 15.18 0.48 -6.67
N VAL A 226 14.32 -0.31 -7.32
CA VAL A 226 14.43 -1.78 -7.36
C VAL A 226 15.76 -2.21 -7.98
N LYS A 227 16.15 -1.63 -9.12
CA LYS A 227 17.41 -1.93 -9.81
C LYS A 227 18.65 -1.54 -9.00
N SER A 228 18.58 -0.46 -8.22
CA SER A 228 19.68 -0.08 -7.33
C SER A 228 20.00 -1.14 -6.26
N VAL A 229 19.04 -2.00 -5.93
CA VAL A 229 19.20 -3.09 -4.95
C VAL A 229 19.60 -4.40 -5.62
N GLU A 230 19.38 -4.56 -6.93
CA GLU A 230 19.67 -5.79 -7.70
C GLU A 230 21.13 -6.25 -7.55
N GLY A 231 22.09 -5.32 -7.62
CA GLY A 231 23.52 -5.63 -7.48
C GLY A 231 23.95 -6.15 -6.10
N LYS A 232 23.07 -6.10 -5.09
CA LYS A 232 23.32 -6.65 -3.73
C LYS A 232 22.75 -8.06 -3.54
N ARG A 233 22.16 -8.65 -4.58
CA ARG A 233 21.42 -9.90 -4.50
C ARG A 233 22.23 -11.04 -5.08
N ILE A 234 22.07 -12.22 -4.48
CA ILE A 234 22.70 -13.46 -4.97
C ILE A 234 22.01 -13.92 -6.27
N TYR A 235 20.70 -13.71 -6.37
CA TYR A 235 19.89 -14.04 -7.55
C TYR A 235 19.09 -12.81 -7.98
N PRO A 236 19.20 -12.37 -9.26
CA PRO A 236 18.40 -11.25 -9.75
C PRO A 236 16.92 -11.65 -9.82
N PRO A 237 16.00 -10.80 -9.35
CA PRO A 237 14.56 -11.04 -9.49
C PRO A 237 14.13 -10.85 -10.94
N THR A 238 13.03 -11.47 -11.34
CA THR A 238 12.33 -11.04 -12.55
C THR A 238 11.50 -9.79 -12.24
N ILE A 239 11.76 -8.69 -12.95
CA ILE A 239 11.07 -7.41 -12.81
C ILE A 239 10.13 -7.22 -13.99
N ILE A 240 8.85 -7.04 -13.68
CA ILE A 240 7.79 -6.78 -14.65
C ILE A 240 7.25 -5.39 -14.37
N SER A 241 7.16 -4.52 -15.37
CA SER A 241 6.59 -3.17 -15.20
C SER A 241 5.51 -2.89 -16.24
N LEU A 242 4.49 -2.15 -15.86
CA LEU A 242 3.56 -1.55 -16.81
C LEU A 242 4.16 -0.30 -17.44
N SER A 243 3.77 -0.01 -18.68
CA SER A 243 4.00 1.29 -19.32
C SER A 243 2.71 1.84 -19.91
N TYR A 244 2.50 3.14 -19.80
CA TYR A 244 1.34 3.85 -20.32
C TYR A 244 1.64 4.58 -21.63
N THR A 245 2.89 4.98 -21.83
CA THR A 245 3.35 5.68 -23.03
C THR A 245 4.48 4.93 -23.72
N SER A 246 4.61 5.11 -25.04
CA SER A 246 5.72 4.55 -25.82
C SER A 246 7.09 5.08 -25.35
N GLN A 247 7.14 6.29 -24.78
CA GLN A 247 8.37 6.84 -24.21
C GLN A 247 8.73 6.15 -22.88
N GLY A 248 7.76 5.96 -22.00
CA GLY A 248 7.94 5.21 -20.76
C GLY A 248 8.39 3.77 -21.01
N GLU A 249 7.84 3.11 -22.03
CA GLU A 249 8.24 1.77 -22.47
C GLU A 249 9.73 1.71 -22.83
N LYS A 250 10.22 2.65 -23.65
CA LYS A 250 11.65 2.74 -24.00
C LYS A 250 12.53 3.01 -22.79
N ILE A 251 12.13 3.93 -21.91
CA ILE A 251 12.91 4.24 -20.70
C ILE A 251 13.01 3.01 -19.79
N LEU A 252 11.91 2.31 -19.55
CA LEU A 252 11.88 1.14 -18.68
C LEU A 252 12.68 -0.04 -19.27
N SER A 253 12.56 -0.29 -20.56
CA SER A 253 13.24 -1.41 -21.23
C SER A 253 14.70 -1.11 -21.57
N GLU A 254 15.01 0.04 -22.19
CA GLU A 254 16.35 0.35 -22.70
C GLU A 254 17.25 1.02 -21.66
N LEU A 255 16.72 1.93 -20.82
CA LEU A 255 17.54 2.69 -19.87
C LEU A 255 17.59 2.03 -18.49
N VAL A 256 16.45 1.56 -17.96
CA VAL A 256 16.38 0.92 -16.64
C VAL A 256 16.63 -0.58 -16.72
N ASN A 257 16.52 -1.18 -17.92
CA ASN A 257 16.72 -2.61 -18.17
C ASN A 257 15.77 -3.51 -17.35
N VAL A 258 14.47 -3.18 -17.35
CA VAL A 258 13.41 -4.01 -16.80
C VAL A 258 13.16 -5.23 -17.70
N ASP A 259 13.06 -6.42 -17.11
CA ASP A 259 13.01 -7.69 -17.88
C ASP A 259 11.78 -7.81 -18.78
N VAL A 260 10.62 -7.38 -18.29
CA VAL A 260 9.37 -7.41 -19.05
C VAL A 260 8.62 -6.09 -18.86
N VAL A 261 8.38 -5.39 -19.97
CA VAL A 261 7.54 -4.19 -19.99
C VAL A 261 6.22 -4.53 -20.68
N VAL A 262 5.10 -4.33 -19.98
CA VAL A 262 3.75 -4.57 -20.49
C VAL A 262 3.13 -3.24 -20.90
N PRO A 263 3.02 -2.93 -22.20
CA PRO A 263 2.50 -1.65 -22.65
C PRO A 263 0.98 -1.64 -22.66
N SER A 264 0.37 -0.58 -22.11
CA SER A 264 -1.08 -0.38 -22.08
C SER A 264 -1.70 -0.25 -23.48
N LYS A 265 -0.90 0.15 -24.48
CA LYS A 265 -1.32 0.25 -25.90
C LYS A 265 -1.86 -1.08 -26.46
N LEU A 266 -1.46 -2.21 -25.88
CA LEU A 266 -2.02 -3.53 -26.20
C LEU A 266 -3.54 -3.55 -26.00
N ILE A 267 -4.06 -2.86 -24.98
CA ILE A 267 -5.49 -2.76 -24.69
C ILE A 267 -6.21 -1.98 -25.80
N GLY A 268 -5.60 -0.91 -26.30
CA GLY A 268 -6.13 -0.14 -27.43
C GLY A 268 -6.17 -0.98 -28.71
N GLY A 269 -5.11 -1.76 -28.97
CA GLY A 269 -5.07 -2.72 -30.07
C GLY A 269 -6.16 -3.79 -29.95
N LEU A 270 -6.33 -4.38 -28.76
CA LEU A 270 -7.39 -5.33 -28.45
C LEU A 270 -8.78 -4.73 -28.67
N PHE A 271 -9.00 -3.48 -28.24
CA PHE A 271 -10.27 -2.79 -28.43
C PHE A 271 -10.57 -2.52 -29.91
N MET A 272 -9.57 -2.10 -30.69
CA MET A 272 -9.73 -1.91 -32.13
C MET A 272 -9.96 -3.23 -32.86
N GLU A 273 -9.27 -4.29 -32.45
CA GLU A 273 -9.51 -5.63 -32.97
C GLU A 273 -10.93 -6.10 -32.63
N SER A 274 -11.44 -5.76 -31.44
CA SER A 274 -12.83 -6.05 -31.04
C SER A 274 -13.86 -5.38 -31.94
N PHE A 275 -13.53 -4.20 -32.46
CA PHE A 275 -14.40 -3.49 -33.39
C PHE A 275 -14.37 -4.14 -34.79
N SER A 276 -13.19 -4.54 -35.26
CA SER A 276 -12.99 -5.18 -36.56
C SER A 276 -13.51 -6.63 -36.60
N ASP A 277 -13.13 -7.43 -35.62
CA ASP A 277 -13.51 -8.83 -35.45
C ASP A 277 -13.77 -9.15 -33.95
N PRO A 278 -15.05 -9.13 -33.52
CA PRO A 278 -15.42 -9.45 -32.15
C PRO A 278 -14.97 -10.84 -31.69
N VAL A 279 -14.82 -11.80 -32.60
CA VAL A 279 -14.41 -13.18 -32.26
C VAL A 279 -12.93 -13.22 -31.91
N ALA A 280 -12.08 -12.52 -32.68
CA ALA A 280 -10.65 -12.40 -32.39
C ALA A 280 -10.40 -11.72 -31.03
N ALA A 281 -11.19 -10.70 -30.70
CA ALA A 281 -11.10 -10.06 -29.40
C ALA A 281 -11.56 -10.93 -28.22
N MET A 282 -12.66 -11.69 -28.39
CA MET A 282 -13.10 -12.64 -27.38
C MET A 282 -12.02 -13.71 -27.12
N PHE A 283 -11.36 -14.19 -28.17
CA PHE A 283 -10.24 -15.12 -28.07
C PHE A 283 -9.06 -14.52 -27.29
N LEU A 284 -8.65 -13.30 -27.61
CA LEU A 284 -7.54 -12.64 -26.92
C LEU A 284 -7.87 -12.31 -25.45
N SER A 285 -9.12 -11.95 -25.15
CA SER A 285 -9.60 -11.75 -23.78
C SER A 285 -9.56 -13.06 -22.98
N ALA A 286 -10.02 -14.16 -23.57
CA ALA A 286 -9.98 -15.48 -22.94
C ALA A 286 -8.54 -15.94 -22.65
N LEU A 287 -7.60 -15.72 -23.59
CA LEU A 287 -6.18 -15.97 -23.39
C LEU A 287 -5.60 -15.14 -22.22
N SER A 288 -5.99 -13.87 -22.11
CA SER A 288 -5.55 -12.95 -21.05
C SER A 288 -6.08 -13.36 -19.67
N GLU A 289 -7.28 -13.95 -19.60
CA GLU A 289 -7.86 -14.40 -18.33
C GLU A 289 -7.19 -15.65 -17.73
N GLY A 290 -6.31 -16.32 -18.48
CA GLY A 290 -5.59 -17.50 -18.01
C GLY A 290 -6.48 -18.73 -17.84
N HIS A 291 -7.68 -18.72 -18.41
CA HIS A 291 -8.48 -19.91 -18.65
C HIS A 291 -7.95 -20.57 -19.93
N PRO A 292 -7.20 -21.69 -19.86
CA PRO A 292 -6.79 -22.41 -21.07
C PRO A 292 -7.98 -23.11 -21.74
N ASN A 293 -9.15 -23.12 -21.10
CA ASN A 293 -10.34 -23.73 -21.63
C ASN A 293 -11.01 -22.75 -22.57
N LEU A 294 -10.59 -22.80 -23.83
CA LEU A 294 -11.35 -22.35 -24.99
C LEU A 294 -12.83 -22.74 -24.79
N LEU A 295 -13.69 -21.75 -24.57
CA LEU A 295 -15.14 -21.92 -24.53
C LEU A 295 -15.65 -22.04 -25.97
N GLU A 296 -15.92 -23.27 -26.38
CA GLU A 296 -16.73 -23.58 -27.55
C GLU A 296 -18.16 -23.06 -27.30
N ILE A 297 -18.60 -22.05 -28.05
CA ILE A 297 -19.94 -21.47 -27.91
C ILE A 297 -20.92 -22.28 -28.75
N LYS A 298 -21.93 -22.84 -28.10
CA LYS A 298 -22.97 -23.66 -28.70
C LYS A 298 -23.84 -22.84 -29.65
N LEU A 299 -23.83 -23.25 -30.91
CA LEU A 299 -24.55 -22.67 -32.03
C LEU A 299 -26.05 -23.03 -31.96
N MET A 300 -26.97 -22.07 -32.10
CA MET A 300 -28.41 -22.34 -32.21
C MET A 300 -28.84 -22.49 -33.69
N GLU A 301 -29.62 -23.52 -33.99
CA GLU A 301 -30.18 -23.74 -35.33
C GLU A 301 -31.27 -22.72 -35.65
N GLY A 302 -31.17 -22.05 -36.82
CA GLY A 302 -32.20 -21.20 -37.38
C GLY A 302 -32.95 -21.87 -38.56
N PRO A 303 -34.07 -21.28 -39.03
CA PRO A 303 -35.08 -21.93 -39.88
C PRO A 303 -34.66 -22.29 -41.33
N LEU A 304 -33.37 -22.27 -41.66
CA LEU A 304 -32.83 -22.57 -42.99
C LEU A 304 -31.54 -23.43 -42.94
N GLY A 305 -31.25 -24.09 -41.82
CA GLY A 305 -30.01 -24.85 -41.64
C GLY A 305 -28.75 -23.97 -41.54
N LEU A 306 -28.93 -22.65 -41.49
CA LEU A 306 -27.88 -21.69 -41.15
C LEU A 306 -27.72 -21.66 -39.63
N VAL A 307 -26.46 -21.71 -39.21
CA VAL A 307 -26.09 -21.52 -37.83
C VAL A 307 -25.95 -20.02 -37.60
N PHE A 308 -26.54 -19.49 -36.52
CA PHE A 308 -26.43 -18.06 -36.22
C PHE A 308 -25.74 -17.83 -34.87
N MET A 309 -24.87 -16.84 -34.82
CA MET A 309 -24.29 -16.32 -33.58
C MET A 309 -24.90 -14.95 -33.27
N ARG A 310 -25.38 -14.74 -32.04
CA ARG A 310 -25.92 -13.46 -31.58
C ARG A 310 -24.89 -12.74 -30.73
N VAL A 311 -24.43 -11.57 -31.19
CA VAL A 311 -23.49 -10.71 -30.48
C VAL A 311 -24.17 -9.36 -30.27
N GLY A 312 -24.64 -9.11 -29.04
CA GLY A 312 -25.50 -7.96 -28.74
C GLY A 312 -26.79 -7.98 -29.56
N ASN A 313 -27.03 -6.91 -30.34
CA ASN A 313 -28.20 -6.76 -31.20
C ASN A 313 -28.00 -7.27 -32.64
N LYS A 314 -26.84 -7.85 -32.97
CA LYS A 314 -26.55 -8.35 -34.32
C LYS A 314 -26.58 -9.88 -34.36
N VAL A 315 -27.05 -10.40 -35.49
CA VAL A 315 -27.12 -11.83 -35.81
C VAL A 315 -26.16 -12.08 -36.97
N VAL A 316 -25.18 -12.96 -36.77
CA VAL A 316 -24.12 -13.28 -37.74
C VAL A 316 -24.32 -14.71 -38.25
N PRO A 317 -24.48 -14.95 -39.57
CA PRO A 317 -24.70 -16.27 -40.14
C PRO A 317 -23.38 -17.04 -40.37
N LEU A 318 -23.40 -18.35 -40.09
CA LEU A 318 -22.35 -19.32 -40.35
C LEU A 318 -22.96 -20.53 -41.10
N GLY A 319 -22.34 -20.92 -42.23
CA GLY A 319 -22.87 -21.90 -43.20
C GLY A 319 -22.66 -23.38 -42.83
N ARG A 320 -23.46 -24.28 -43.43
CA ARG A 320 -23.51 -25.72 -43.12
C ARG A 320 -22.80 -26.63 -44.14
N LYS A 321 -22.35 -27.74 -43.55
CA LYS A 321 -21.70 -28.98 -43.99
C LYS A 321 -22.57 -29.81 -44.94
N ASP A 322 -22.06 -30.11 -46.14
CA ASP A 322 -22.28 -31.38 -46.86
C ASP A 322 -21.26 -31.49 -47.99
N ASN A 323 -20.49 -32.59 -48.01
CA ASN A 323 -19.46 -33.00 -48.99
C ASN A 323 -19.19 -32.00 -50.13
N ILE A 324 -18.31 -31.04 -49.88
CA ILE A 324 -17.92 -30.06 -50.88
C ILE A 324 -16.57 -30.49 -51.47
N THR A 325 -16.59 -31.10 -52.66
CA THR A 325 -15.42 -31.21 -53.53
C THR A 325 -14.88 -29.80 -53.82
N ALA A 326 -13.56 -29.63 -53.89
CA ALA A 326 -12.89 -28.33 -54.06
C ALA A 326 -13.45 -27.47 -55.20
N GLU A 327 -13.95 -28.09 -56.28
CA GLU A 327 -14.64 -27.40 -57.39
C GLU A 327 -15.95 -26.69 -56.98
N ARG A 328 -16.73 -27.26 -56.04
CA ARG A 328 -17.98 -26.63 -55.54
C ARG A 328 -17.70 -25.51 -54.54
N VAL A 329 -16.65 -25.62 -53.73
CA VAL A 329 -16.19 -24.54 -52.84
C VAL A 329 -15.74 -23.33 -53.66
N SER A 330 -14.97 -23.54 -54.74
CA SER A 330 -14.54 -22.48 -55.66
C SER A 330 -15.73 -21.78 -56.35
N LYS A 331 -16.77 -22.53 -56.75
CA LYS A 331 -18.00 -21.99 -57.35
C LYS A 331 -18.93 -21.25 -56.36
N LEU A 332 -18.85 -21.54 -55.06
CA LEU A 332 -19.61 -20.87 -53.99
C LEU A 332 -18.84 -19.67 -53.43
N ALA A 333 -17.52 -19.77 -53.30
CA ALA A 333 -16.62 -18.68 -52.92
C ALA A 333 -16.59 -17.57 -53.97
N SER A 334 -16.69 -17.89 -55.26
CA SER A 334 -16.81 -16.89 -56.34
C SER A 334 -18.12 -16.07 -56.29
N LYS A 335 -19.14 -16.54 -55.55
CA LYS A 335 -20.41 -15.83 -55.35
C LYS A 335 -20.47 -14.99 -54.08
N ILE A 336 -19.59 -15.21 -53.12
CA ILE A 336 -19.56 -14.48 -51.85
C ILE A 336 -18.31 -13.60 -51.83
N ARG A 337 -18.45 -12.37 -52.34
CA ARG A 337 -17.36 -11.40 -52.37
C ARG A 337 -16.92 -11.03 -50.95
N GLY A 338 -15.67 -11.37 -50.61
CA GLY A 338 -14.91 -10.69 -49.56
C GLY A 338 -15.15 -11.14 -48.12
N THR A 339 -15.62 -12.37 -47.85
CA THR A 339 -15.85 -12.84 -46.47
C THR A 339 -14.87 -13.93 -46.06
N LYS A 340 -14.24 -13.77 -44.89
CA LYS A 340 -13.37 -14.77 -44.26
C LYS A 340 -14.22 -15.86 -43.58
N VAL A 341 -13.77 -17.11 -43.68
CA VAL A 341 -14.44 -18.27 -43.06
C VAL A 341 -13.44 -18.97 -42.15
N TYR A 342 -13.85 -19.24 -40.91
CA TYR A 342 -13.07 -19.97 -39.92
C TYR A 342 -13.73 -21.32 -39.62
N VAL A 343 -12.94 -22.39 -39.61
CA VAL A 343 -13.40 -23.76 -39.27
C VAL A 343 -12.48 -24.31 -38.18
N VAL A 344 -13.08 -24.96 -37.17
CA VAL A 344 -12.38 -25.62 -36.07
C VAL A 344 -12.50 -27.14 -36.23
N ALA A 345 -11.40 -27.88 -36.09
CA ALA A 345 -11.40 -29.34 -36.19
C ALA A 345 -10.39 -30.04 -35.27
N ARG A 346 -10.63 -31.34 -34.98
CA ARG A 346 -9.73 -32.24 -34.22
C ARG A 346 -8.69 -32.84 -35.17
N VAL A 347 -7.42 -32.88 -34.77
CA VAL A 347 -6.33 -33.39 -35.62
C VAL A 347 -5.47 -34.37 -34.82
N LYS A 348 -5.38 -35.65 -35.24
CA LYS A 348 -4.41 -36.64 -34.72
C LYS A 348 -3.14 -36.72 -35.59
N SER A 349 -3.25 -36.29 -36.85
CA SER A 349 -2.19 -36.14 -37.86
C SER A 349 -2.72 -35.15 -38.91
N VAL A 350 -1.86 -34.34 -39.54
CA VAL A 350 -2.25 -33.28 -40.51
C VAL A 350 -3.12 -33.81 -41.67
N MET A 351 -3.13 -35.13 -41.92
CA MET A 351 -3.90 -35.76 -42.99
C MET A 351 -5.26 -36.36 -42.58
N ASP A 352 -5.61 -36.44 -41.29
CA ASP A 352 -6.88 -37.04 -40.84
C ASP A 352 -7.68 -36.06 -39.97
N ILE A 353 -8.71 -35.45 -40.58
CA ILE A 353 -9.64 -34.52 -39.93
C ILE A 353 -11.01 -35.19 -39.81
N GLU A 354 -11.38 -35.61 -38.59
CA GLU A 354 -12.70 -36.16 -38.30
C GLU A 354 -13.55 -35.19 -37.45
N PRO A 355 -14.83 -34.96 -37.80
CA PRO A 355 -15.74 -34.18 -36.98
C PRO A 355 -16.23 -34.99 -35.78
N LEU A 356 -16.05 -34.45 -34.57
CA LEU A 356 -16.40 -35.10 -33.31
C LEU A 356 -17.91 -35.13 -33.03
N LYS A 357 -18.35 -36.20 -32.34
CA LYS A 357 -19.71 -36.35 -31.81
C LYS A 357 -19.80 -35.74 -30.40
N PRO A 358 -21.01 -35.33 -29.94
CA PRO A 358 -21.19 -34.46 -28.77
C PRO A 358 -20.80 -35.01 -27.38
N PHE A 359 -20.23 -36.21 -27.28
CA PHE A 359 -20.04 -36.92 -26.00
C PHE A 359 -18.57 -37.24 -25.65
N ASP A 360 -17.59 -36.86 -26.46
CA ASP A 360 -16.16 -37.24 -26.26
C ASP A 360 -15.30 -36.19 -25.52
N TYR A 361 -15.92 -35.28 -24.75
CA TYR A 361 -15.30 -34.05 -24.21
C TYR A 361 -14.42 -34.19 -22.94
N LEU A 362 -13.66 -35.26 -22.76
CA LEU A 362 -12.97 -35.50 -21.48
C LEU A 362 -11.46 -35.71 -21.54
N ASP A 363 -10.78 -35.54 -22.68
CA ASP A 363 -9.33 -35.71 -22.74
C ASP A 363 -8.56 -34.37 -22.70
N PRO A 364 -7.81 -34.07 -21.62
CA PRO A 364 -7.06 -32.82 -21.46
C PRO A 364 -5.85 -32.67 -22.39
N ASN A 365 -5.60 -33.62 -23.29
CA ASN A 365 -4.49 -33.60 -24.26
C ASN A 365 -4.88 -33.16 -25.69
N ASP A 366 -6.13 -32.74 -25.93
CA ASP A 366 -6.61 -32.41 -27.28
C ASP A 366 -6.11 -31.03 -27.78
N ILE A 367 -5.72 -30.97 -29.07
CA ILE A 367 -5.26 -29.75 -29.77
C ILE A 367 -6.34 -29.30 -30.77
N LEU A 368 -6.72 -28.02 -30.71
CA LEU A 368 -7.70 -27.38 -31.60
C LEU A 368 -6.99 -26.49 -32.62
N VAL A 369 -7.35 -26.64 -33.91
CA VAL A 369 -6.76 -25.85 -35.00
C VAL A 369 -7.84 -25.03 -35.71
N ALA A 370 -7.56 -23.74 -35.91
CA ALA A 370 -8.36 -22.84 -36.75
C ALA A 370 -7.64 -22.62 -38.09
N VAL A 371 -8.35 -22.80 -39.21
CA VAL A 371 -7.80 -22.59 -40.55
C VAL A 371 -8.48 -21.40 -41.23
N GLU A 372 -7.68 -20.43 -41.70
CA GLU A 372 -8.11 -19.27 -42.50
C GLU A 372 -7.97 -19.58 -43.99
N PHE A 373 -9.02 -19.35 -44.78
CA PHE A 373 -8.94 -19.41 -46.24
C PHE A 373 -8.98 -18.00 -46.84
N LYS A 374 -8.00 -17.68 -47.68
CA LYS A 374 -7.99 -16.50 -48.56
C LYS A 374 -8.37 -16.95 -49.97
N SER A 375 -9.46 -16.39 -50.52
CA SER A 375 -9.75 -16.52 -51.95
C SER A 375 -8.95 -15.46 -52.69
N GLU A 376 -7.91 -15.85 -53.44
CA GLU A 376 -7.27 -14.96 -54.41
C GLU A 376 -8.09 -14.88 -55.70
N ILE A 377 -8.08 -13.70 -56.31
CA ILE A 377 -8.85 -13.36 -57.51
C ILE A 377 -7.96 -13.59 -58.74
N THR A 378 -8.37 -14.48 -59.63
CA THR A 378 -8.05 -14.42 -61.07
C THR A 378 -9.28 -14.80 -61.87
#